data_AF-A0A837NHL4-F1
#
_entry.id   AF-A0A837NHL4-F1
#
_cell.length_a   1.000
_cell.length_b   1.000
_cell.length_c   1.000
_cell.angle_alpha   90.00
_cell.angle_beta   90.00
_cell.angle_gamma   90.00
#
_symmetry.space_group_name_H-M   'P 1'
#
loop_
_entity.id
_entity.type
_entity.pdbx_description
1 polymer ?
#
loop_
_entity_poly.entity_id
_entity_poly.type
_entity_poly.pdbx_seq_one_letter_code
_entity_poly.pdbx_strand_id
1 'polypeptide(L)' 'MSETTKRSTIYFDPQLHAALRLKSAHTHRSVSDIVNDAVRAALAEDQEDLAAFEDRVAEPTISYEALLDDLKAHGKI' A
#
# COMPACT_ATOMS: atom_id res chain seq x y z
N MET A 1 -27.44 -10.66 -0.83
CA MET A 1 -26.61 -11.70 -1.48
C MET A 1 -25.70 -12.23 -0.38
N SER A 2 -25.78 -13.51 -0.03
CA SER A 2 -24.92 -14.09 1.01
C SER A 2 -23.48 -14.10 0.50
N GLU A 3 -22.68 -13.14 0.95
CA GLU A 3 -21.23 -13.18 0.74
C GLU A 3 -20.70 -14.49 1.35
N THR A 4 -20.24 -15.38 0.49
CA THR A 4 -19.70 -16.66 0.92
C THR A 4 -18.31 -16.42 1.46
N THR A 5 -18.22 -16.24 2.77
CA THR A 5 -16.92 -16.14 3.45
C THR A 5 -16.18 -17.47 3.29
N LYS A 6 -14.92 -17.40 2.84
CA LYS A 6 -14.04 -18.57 2.72
C LYS A 6 -13.13 -18.62 3.94
N ARG A 7 -13.18 -19.74 4.68
CA ARG A 7 -12.25 -19.97 5.80
C ARG A 7 -10.85 -20.25 5.28
N SER A 8 -9.87 -19.52 5.81
CA SER A 8 -8.45 -19.70 5.55
C SER A 8 -7.68 -19.79 6.87
N THR A 9 -6.56 -20.50 6.88
CA THR A 9 -5.65 -20.60 8.03
C THR A 9 -4.32 -19.98 7.63
N ILE A 10 -3.83 -19.05 8.46
CA ILE A 10 -2.58 -18.32 8.23
C ILE A 10 -1.75 -18.36 9.52
N TYR A 11 -0.43 -18.42 9.36
CA TYR A 11 0.51 -18.35 10.47
C TYR A 11 0.99 -16.91 10.63
N PHE A 12 0.91 -16.39 11.85
CA PHE A 12 1.45 -15.09 12.22
C PHE A 12 2.70 -15.25 13.06
N ASP A 13 3.62 -14.29 12.94
CA ASP A 13 4.62 -14.08 13.99
C ASP A 13 3.91 -13.88 15.35
N PRO A 14 4.40 -14.49 16.46
CA PRO A 14 3.74 -14.39 17.76
C PRO A 14 3.55 -12.96 18.28
N GLN A 15 4.53 -12.07 18.05
CA GLN A 15 4.46 -10.68 18.49
C GLN A 15 3.46 -9.90 17.63
N LEU A 16 3.46 -10.15 16.31
CA LEU A 16 2.48 -9.55 15.40
C LEU A 16 1.05 -9.98 15.72
N HIS A 17 0.83 -11.26 16.02
CA HIS A 17 -0.48 -11.76 16.42
C HIS A 17 -0.95 -11.11 17.73
N ALA A 18 -0.07 -10.93 18.70
CA ALA A 18 -0.39 -10.24 19.96
C ALA A 18 -0.80 -8.77 19.71
N ALA A 19 -0.05 -8.06 18.85
CA ALA A 19 -0.39 -6.69 18.44
C ALA A 19 -1.74 -6.61 17.70
N LEU A 20 -1.99 -7.54 16.76
CA LEU A 20 -3.27 -7.63 16.04
C LEU A 20 -4.45 -7.87 16.99
N ARG A 21 -4.29 -8.75 17.99
CA ARG A 21 -5.31 -9.02 18.99
C ARG A 21 -5.60 -7.80 19.88
N LEU A 22 -4.57 -7.03 20.23
CA LEU A 22 -4.76 -5.77 20.96
C LEU A 22 -5.51 -4.75 20.10
N LYS A 23 -5.11 -4.59 18.83
CA LYS A 23 -5.76 -3.69 17.88
C LYS A 23 -7.23 -4.08 17.67
N SER A 24 -7.52 -5.36 17.53
CA SER A 24 -8.89 -5.87 17.34
C SER A 24 -9.78 -5.53 18.55
N ALA A 25 -9.27 -5.71 19.77
CA ALA A 25 -9.97 -5.35 20.99
C ALA A 25 -10.21 -3.83 21.09
N HIS A 26 -9.17 -3.02 20.84
CA HIS A 26 -9.26 -1.55 20.90
C HIS A 26 -10.20 -0.96 19.85
N THR A 27 -10.29 -1.57 18.67
CA THR A 27 -11.12 -1.07 17.55
C THR A 27 -12.51 -1.70 17.52
N HIS A 28 -12.82 -2.64 18.42
CA HIS A 28 -14.06 -3.43 18.40
C HIS A 28 -14.31 -4.15 17.06
N ARG A 29 -13.23 -4.65 16.45
CA ARG A 29 -13.25 -5.37 15.17
C ARG A 29 -12.72 -6.80 15.36
N SER A 30 -13.09 -7.72 14.47
CA SER A 30 -12.44 -9.04 14.47
C SER A 30 -11.04 -8.96 13.85
N VAL A 31 -10.17 -9.92 14.19
CA VAL A 31 -8.86 -10.06 13.54
C VAL A 31 -9.04 -10.29 12.03
N SER A 32 -10.04 -11.09 11.64
CA SER A 32 -10.36 -11.35 10.23
C SER A 32 -10.73 -10.08 9.47
N ASP A 33 -11.50 -9.17 10.07
CA ASP A 33 -11.88 -7.91 9.42
C ASP A 33 -10.65 -7.02 9.20
N ILE A 34 -9.76 -6.94 10.20
CA ILE A 34 -8.52 -6.16 10.09
C ILE A 34 -7.61 -6.73 9.02
N VAL A 35 -7.48 -8.06 8.95
CA VAL A 35 -6.66 -8.74 7.94
C VAL A 35 -7.25 -8.53 6.55
N ASN A 36 -8.56 -8.68 6.38
CA ASN A 36 -9.23 -8.45 5.09
C ASN A 36 -9.03 -7.01 4.59
N ASP A 37 -9.15 -6.02 5.47
CA ASP A 37 -8.90 -4.62 5.11
C ASP A 37 -7.44 -4.37 4.72
N ALA A 38 -6.49 -4.95 5.46
CA ALA A 38 -5.07 -4.82 5.12
C ALA A 38 -4.77 -5.42 3.74
N VAL A 39 -5.35 -6.59 3.42
CA VAL A 39 -5.19 -7.21 2.09
C VAL A 39 -5.83 -6.35 1.00
N ARG A 40 -7.03 -5.80 1.22
CA ARG A 40 -7.67 -4.89 0.26
C ARG A 40 -6.84 -3.63 0.03
N ALA A 41 -6.29 -3.04 1.08
CA ALA A 41 -5.48 -1.85 0.99
C ALA A 41 -4.21 -2.11 0.16
N ALA A 42 -3.51 -3.24 0.41
CA ALA A 42 -2.34 -3.62 -0.37
C ALA A 42 -2.68 -3.80 -1.87
N LEU A 43 -3.79 -4.47 -2.19
CA LEU A 43 -4.23 -4.65 -3.58
C LEU A 43 -4.65 -3.33 -4.25
N ALA A 44 -5.20 -2.39 -3.47
CA ALA A 44 -5.56 -1.06 -3.99
C ALA A 44 -4.31 -0.22 -4.27
N GLU A 45 -3.32 -0.26 -3.38
CA GLU A 45 -2.01 0.38 -3.58
C GLU A 45 -1.32 -0.13 -4.85
N ASP A 46 -1.29 -1.45 -5.06
CA ASP A 46 -0.75 -2.04 -6.29
C ASP A 46 -1.48 -1.53 -7.55
N GLN A 47 -2.80 -1.31 -7.47
CA GLN A 47 -3.59 -0.79 -8.58
C GLN A 47 -3.34 0.70 -8.83
N GLU A 48 -3.12 1.49 -7.77
CA GLU A 48 -2.74 2.90 -7.86
C GLU A 48 -1.36 3.05 -8.49
N ASP A 49 -0.39 2.20 -8.14
CA ASP A 49 0.93 2.16 -8.75
C ASP A 49 0.84 1.89 -10.26
N LEU A 50 0.05 0.89 -10.68
CA LEU A 50 -0.17 0.60 -12.09
C LEU A 50 -0.78 1.79 -12.84
N ALA A 51 -1.77 2.46 -12.24
CA ALA A 51 -2.36 3.66 -12.83
C ALA A 51 -1.33 4.81 -12.95
N ALA A 52 -0.50 5.01 -11.94
CA ALA A 52 0.57 5.99 -11.99
C ALA A 52 1.59 5.67 -13.11
N PHE A 53 1.90 4.40 -13.35
CA PHE A 53 2.73 4.02 -14.50
C PHE A 53 2.08 4.38 -15.83
N GLU A 54 0.78 4.12 -15.99
CA GLU A 54 0.03 4.43 -17.22
C GLU A 54 -0.03 5.93 -17.48
N ASP A 55 -0.32 6.75 -16.45
CA ASP A 55 -0.37 8.21 -16.56
C ASP A 55 0.99 8.81 -16.94
N ARG A 56 2.07 8.21 -16.43
CA ARG A 56 3.45 8.68 -16.66
C ARG A 56 4.00 8.32 -18.03
N VAL A 57 3.33 7.48 -18.82
CA VAL A 57 3.73 7.19 -20.21
C VAL A 57 3.76 8.47 -21.05
N ALA A 58 2.89 9.44 -20.77
CA ALA A 58 2.84 10.71 -21.47
C ALA A 58 3.85 11.75 -20.96
N GLU A 59 4.57 11.48 -19.86
CA GLU A 59 5.58 12.40 -19.34
C GLU A 59 6.79 12.50 -20.28
N PRO A 60 7.25 13.71 -20.62
CA PRO A 60 8.46 13.87 -21.42
C PRO A 60 9.67 13.40 -20.61
N THR A 61 10.56 12.64 -21.26
CA THR A 61 11.88 12.35 -20.69
C THR A 61 12.74 13.61 -20.68
N ILE A 62 13.52 13.82 -19.63
CA ILE A 62 14.52 14.89 -19.55
C ILE A 62 15.91 14.29 -19.53
N SER A 63 16.89 15.00 -20.11
CA SER A 63 18.28 14.59 -20.03
C SER A 63 18.83 14.79 -18.63
N TYR A 64 19.91 14.07 -18.32
CA TYR A 64 20.61 14.25 -17.04
C TYR A 64 21.16 15.67 -16.87
N GLU A 65 21.64 16.29 -17.94
CA GLU A 65 22.11 17.68 -17.94
C GLU A 65 20.97 18.65 -17.59
N ALA A 66 19.80 18.49 -18.22
CA ALA A 66 18.62 19.32 -17.92
C ALA A 66 18.14 19.17 -16.47
N LEU A 67 18.21 17.94 -15.92
CA LEU A 67 17.92 17.69 -14.51
C LEU A 67 18.92 18.41 -13.58
N LEU A 68 20.22 18.37 -13.87
CA LEU A 68 21.23 19.03 -13.04
C LEU A 68 21.10 20.56 -13.07
N ASP A 69 20.80 21.13 -14.23
CA ASP A 69 20.56 22.56 -14.38
C ASP A 69 19.31 22.99 -13.59
N ASP A 70 18.24 22.20 -13.62
CA ASP A 70 17.02 22.45 -12.83
C ASP A 70 17.29 22.38 -11.32
N LEU A 71 18.01 21.36 -10.85
CA LEU A 71 18.36 21.21 -9.43
C LEU A 71 19.22 22.39 -8.93
N LYS A 72 20.18 22.84 -9.75
CA LYS A 72 21.02 24.01 -9.45
C LYS A 72 20.19 25.29 -9.42
N ALA A 73 19.27 25.47 -10.35
CA ALA A 73 18.37 26.63 -10.39
C ALA A 73 17.48 26.72 -9.14
N HIS A 74 17.10 25.58 -8.58
CA HIS A 74 16.30 25.48 -7.35
C HIS A 74 17.13 25.34 -6.06
N GLY A 75 18.45 25.50 -6.12
CA GLY A 75 19.35 25.45 -4.96
C GLY A 75 19.36 24.11 -4.23
N LYS A 76 19.06 23.01 -4.94
CA LYS A 76 19.12 21.65 -4.40
C LYS A 76 20.51 21.03 -4.50
N ILE A 77 21.37 21.60 -5.36
CA ILE A 77 22.80 21.35 -5.52
C ILE A 77 23.54 22.64 -5.84
#